data_AF-A0A6P8Q0E7-F1
#
_entry.id   AF-A0A6P8Q0E7-F1
#
_cell.length_a   1.000
_cell.length_b   1.000
_cell.length_c   1.000
_cell.angle_alpha   90.00
_cell.angle_beta   90.00
_cell.angle_gamma   90.00
#
_symmetry.space_group_name_H-M   'P 1'
#
loop_
_entity.id
_entity.type
_entity.pdbx_description
1 polymer ?
#
loop_
_entity_poly.entity_id
_entity_poly.type
_entity_poly.pdbx_seq_one_letter_code
_entity_poly.pdbx_strand_id
1 'polypeptide(L)'
;MRILLVSLLAAAVCLHLADSLICYTCTAARSNTDCLTKTTCPPGYNYCTTATGSATGSATGSLFGTIQLNIGSIHKGCVQKCLPKEEKTLWLKASTSCCHTDLCN
;
A
#
# COMPACT_ATOMS: atom_id res chain seq x y z
N MET A 1 -43.23 16.39 9.69
CA MET A 1 -41.92 16.96 9.26
C MET A 1 -40.73 16.28 9.93
N ARG A 2 -40.68 16.16 11.27
CA ARG A 2 -39.54 15.50 11.98
C ARG A 2 -39.33 14.02 11.63
N ILE A 3 -40.41 13.24 11.47
CA ILE A 3 -40.33 11.80 11.16
C ILE A 3 -39.70 11.56 9.78
N LEU A 4 -40.02 12.41 8.81
CA LEU A 4 -39.44 12.35 7.45
C LEU A 4 -37.96 12.69 7.47
N LEU A 5 -37.55 13.69 8.25
CA LEU A 5 -36.14 14.06 8.41
C LEU A 5 -35.33 12.95 9.08
N VAL A 6 -35.88 12.29 10.11
CA VAL A 6 -35.23 11.16 10.78
C VAL A 6 -35.12 9.95 9.85
N SER A 7 -36.14 9.67 9.04
CA SER A 7 -36.10 8.61 8.03
C SER A 7 -35.10 8.90 6.91
N LEU A 8 -34.99 10.16 6.47
CA LEU A 8 -34.01 10.59 5.47
C LEU A 8 -32.57 10.51 6.00
N LEU A 9 -32.35 10.88 7.27
CA LEU A 9 -31.05 10.73 7.93
C LEU A 9 -30.65 9.25 8.06
N ALA A 10 -31.57 8.38 8.44
CA ALA A 10 -31.30 6.94 8.52
C ALA A 10 -30.91 6.35 7.15
N ALA A 11 -31.60 6.76 6.08
CA ALA A 11 -31.27 6.36 4.71
C ALA A 11 -29.90 6.92 4.24
N ALA A 12 -29.58 8.17 4.57
CA ALA A 12 -28.31 8.80 4.21
C ALA A 12 -27.10 8.19 4.96
N VAL A 13 -27.28 7.81 6.23
CA VAL A 13 -26.25 7.09 7.00
C VAL A 13 -25.99 5.70 6.40
N CYS A 14 -27.02 5.01 5.91
CA CYS A 14 -26.87 3.73 5.21
C CYS A 14 -26.14 3.84 3.87
N LEU A 15 -26.15 5.00 3.19
CA LEU A 15 -25.42 5.22 1.94
C LEU A 15 -23.94 5.53 2.17
N HIS A 16 -23.55 5.97 3.37
CA HIS A 16 -22.14 6.13 3.74
C HIS A 16 -21.47 4.80 4.13
N LEU A 17 -22.23 3.71 4.16
CA LEU A 17 -21.75 2.35 4.38
C LEU A 17 -21.53 1.69 3.01
N ALA A 18 -20.26 1.54 2.66
CA ALA A 18 -19.73 0.63 1.63
C ALA A 18 -19.54 1.17 0.20
N ASP A 19 -18.98 2.37 0.03
CA ASP A 19 -18.06 2.51 -1.10
C ASP A 19 -16.82 1.65 -0.78
N SER A 20 -16.69 0.55 -1.53
CA SER A 20 -15.54 -0.33 -1.43
C SER A 20 -14.32 0.35 -2.06
N LEU A 21 -13.35 0.73 -1.23
CA LEU A 21 -12.09 1.31 -1.65
C LEU A 21 -11.43 0.47 -2.76
N ILE A 22 -10.91 1.10 -3.79
CA ILE A 22 -10.16 0.43 -4.86
C ILE A 22 -8.68 0.77 -4.68
N CYS A 23 -7.81 -0.23 -4.56
CA CYS A 23 -6.37 -0.03 -4.41
C CYS A 23 -5.60 -0.70 -5.55
N TYR A 24 -4.35 -0.28 -5.75
CA TYR A 24 -3.38 -1.09 -6.47
C TYR A 24 -2.88 -2.23 -5.57
N THR A 25 -2.68 -3.42 -6.15
CA THR A 25 -2.21 -4.61 -5.43
C THR A 25 -1.12 -5.36 -6.19
N CYS A 26 -0.15 -5.89 -5.45
CA CYS A 26 0.83 -6.87 -5.95
C CYS A 26 1.60 -7.51 -4.79
N THR A 27 2.14 -8.71 -5.02
CA THR A 27 2.82 -9.50 -3.98
C THR A 27 4.34 -9.42 -3.99
N ALA A 28 4.99 -8.95 -5.06
CA ALA A 28 6.43 -8.63 -5.12
C ALA A 28 6.80 -8.12 -6.53
N ALA A 29 6.79 -6.80 -6.73
CA ALA A 29 7.22 -6.18 -7.97
C ALA A 29 8.60 -5.52 -7.84
N ARG A 30 9.37 -5.48 -8.93
CA ARG A 30 10.65 -4.75 -8.97
C ARG A 30 10.48 -3.26 -9.22
N SER A 31 9.38 -2.89 -9.87
CA SER A 31 9.05 -1.51 -10.21
C SER A 31 7.61 -1.19 -9.84
N ASN A 32 7.31 0.10 -9.68
CA ASN A 32 5.96 0.54 -9.37
C ASN A 32 5.00 0.26 -10.54
N THR A 33 5.47 0.38 -11.79
CA THR A 33 4.68 0.15 -13.00
C THR A 33 4.22 -1.30 -13.13
N ASP A 34 4.99 -2.25 -12.61
CA ASP A 34 4.62 -3.67 -12.59
C ASP A 34 3.69 -4.03 -11.42
N CYS A 35 3.32 -3.04 -10.58
CA CYS A 35 2.53 -3.21 -9.36
C CYS A 35 1.25 -2.35 -9.39
N LEU A 36 0.53 -2.37 -10.52
CA LEU A 36 -0.66 -1.53 -10.73
C LEU A 36 -1.94 -2.34 -10.98
N THR A 37 -2.05 -3.54 -10.44
CA THR A 37 -3.30 -4.32 -10.51
C THR A 37 -4.38 -3.66 -9.68
N LYS A 38 -5.45 -3.18 -10.32
CA LYS A 38 -6.59 -2.58 -9.61
C LYS A 38 -7.37 -3.68 -8.89
N THR A 39 -7.73 -3.45 -7.63
CA THR A 39 -8.49 -4.42 -6.83
C THR A 39 -9.48 -3.70 -5.94
N THR A 40 -10.74 -4.14 -5.98
CA THR A 40 -11.76 -3.72 -5.02
C THR A 40 -11.47 -4.36 -3.68
N CYS A 41 -11.30 -3.54 -2.64
CA CYS A 41 -11.00 -4.00 -1.31
C CYS A 41 -12.22 -4.65 -0.63
N PRO A 42 -12.01 -5.65 0.24
CA PRO A 42 -13.09 -6.24 1.03
C PRO A 42 -13.73 -5.21 1.98
N PRO A 43 -14.98 -5.44 2.44
CA PRO A 43 -15.62 -4.59 3.43
C PRO A 43 -14.76 -4.40 4.69
N GLY A 44 -14.65 -3.17 5.16
CA GLY A 44 -13.85 -2.80 6.35
C GLY A 44 -12.35 -2.61 6.10
N TYR A 45 -11.87 -2.78 4.86
CA TYR A 45 -10.50 -2.45 4.45
C TYR A 45 -10.47 -1.02 3.90
N ASN A 46 -10.22 -0.06 4.79
CA ASN A 46 -10.38 1.37 4.50
C ASN A 46 -9.07 2.07 4.10
N TYR A 47 -7.98 1.32 3.92
CA TYR A 47 -6.69 1.87 3.55
C TYR A 47 -6.03 1.05 2.44
N CYS A 48 -5.46 1.76 1.48
CA CYS A 48 -4.46 1.21 0.59
C CYS A 48 -3.09 1.29 1.27
N THR A 49 -2.29 0.23 1.14
CA THR A 49 -0.91 0.18 1.66
C THR A 49 0.08 -0.03 0.53
N THR A 50 1.26 0.56 0.69
CA THR A 50 2.44 0.30 -0.14
C THR A 50 3.60 0.01 0.80
N ALA A 51 4.15 -1.20 0.70
CA ALA A 51 5.36 -1.61 1.41
C ALA A 51 6.50 -1.79 0.41
N THR A 52 7.61 -1.13 0.64
CA THR A 52 8.82 -1.26 -0.18
C THR A 52 9.97 -1.75 0.68
N GLY A 53 10.74 -2.71 0.17
CA GLY A 53 11.96 -3.19 0.78
C GLY A 53 13.10 -3.10 -0.22
N SER A 54 14.29 -2.71 0.23
CA SER A 54 15.50 -2.76 -0.60
C SER A 54 16.70 -3.19 0.22
N ALA A 55 17.52 -4.05 -0.37
CA ALA A 55 18.80 -4.46 0.16
C ALA A 55 19.91 -4.01 -0.79
N THR A 56 20.93 -3.36 -0.24
CA THR A 56 22.15 -3.01 -0.93
C THR A 56 23.29 -3.85 -0.36
N GLY A 57 24.15 -4.38 -1.21
CA GLY A 57 25.37 -5.08 -0.83
C GLY A 57 26.50 -4.77 -1.79
N SER A 58 27.72 -5.09 -1.40
CA SER A 58 28.89 -4.95 -2.27
C SER A 58 29.76 -6.19 -2.18
N ALA A 59 30.21 -6.69 -3.32
CA ALA A 59 31.18 -7.77 -3.42
C ALA A 59 32.46 -7.23 -4.05
N THR A 60 33.60 -7.43 -3.37
CA THR A 60 34.92 -7.01 -3.87
C THR A 60 35.72 -8.23 -4.29
N GLY A 61 36.17 -8.26 -5.55
CA GLY A 61 37.00 -9.32 -6.08
C GLY A 61 38.26 -8.77 -6.76
N SER A 62 39.40 -9.45 -6.57
CA SER A 62 40.69 -9.05 -7.18
C SER A 62 40.64 -8.94 -8.71
N LEU A 63 39.80 -9.75 -9.38
CA LEU A 63 39.65 -9.73 -10.85
C LEU A 63 38.60 -8.73 -11.37
N PHE A 64 37.57 -8.41 -10.59
CA PHE A 64 36.38 -7.70 -11.08
C PHE A 64 36.16 -6.34 -10.40
N GLY A 65 37.04 -5.95 -9.48
CA GLY A 65 36.87 -4.77 -8.65
C GLY A 65 35.68 -4.91 -7.68
N THR A 66 35.08 -3.79 -7.31
CA THR A 66 33.89 -3.73 -6.44
C THR A 66 32.63 -3.75 -7.29
N ILE A 67 31.75 -4.72 -7.03
CA ILE A 67 30.41 -4.82 -7.63
C ILE A 67 29.37 -4.45 -6.57
N GLN A 68 28.42 -3.61 -6.94
CA GLN A 68 27.32 -3.21 -6.07
C GLN A 68 26.04 -3.95 -6.47
N LEU A 69 25.40 -4.61 -5.51
CA LEU A 69 24.15 -5.33 -5.67
C LEU A 69 23.03 -4.51 -5.02
N ASN A 70 21.95 -4.27 -5.78
CA ASN A 70 20.75 -3.61 -5.28
C ASN A 70 19.54 -4.46 -5.63
N ILE A 71 18.80 -4.87 -4.60
CA ILE A 71 17.64 -5.75 -4.73
C ILE A 71 16.47 -5.06 -4.03
N GLY A 72 15.46 -4.64 -4.79
CA GLY A 72 14.24 -4.02 -4.25
C GLY A 72 12.97 -4.85 -4.52
N SER A 73 11.99 -4.75 -3.63
CA SER A 73 10.64 -5.26 -3.82
C SER A 73 9.59 -4.23 -3.39
N ILE A 74 8.48 -4.22 -4.11
CA ILE A 74 7.30 -3.40 -3.84
C ILE A 74 6.12 -4.35 -3.65
N HIS A 75 5.34 -4.08 -2.62
CA HIS A 75 4.11 -4.77 -2.28
C HIS A 75 3.02 -3.71 -2.13
N LYS A 76 1.84 -3.97 -2.68
CA LYS A 76 0.69 -3.10 -2.51
C LYS A 76 -0.54 -3.92 -2.15
N GLY A 77 -1.44 -3.35 -1.35
CA GLY A 77 -2.59 -4.10 -0.85
C GLY A 77 -3.66 -3.25 -0.20
N CYS A 78 -4.73 -3.92 0.20
CA CYS A 78 -5.77 -3.37 1.07
C CYS A 78 -5.46 -3.75 2.53
N VAL A 79 -5.65 -2.83 3.48
CA VAL A 79 -5.57 -3.13 4.92
C VAL A 79 -6.68 -2.45 5.72
N GLN A 80 -7.11 -3.07 6.82
CA GLN A 80 -8.10 -2.49 7.74
C GLN A 80 -7.50 -1.41 8.64
N LYS A 81 -6.25 -1.66 9.08
CA LYS A 81 -5.45 -0.73 9.87
C LYS A 81 -4.09 -0.60 9.20
N CYS A 82 -3.63 0.64 9.08
CA CYS A 82 -2.28 0.90 8.61
C CYS A 82 -1.39 1.40 9.75
N LEU A 83 -0.18 0.87 9.81
CA LEU A 83 0.90 1.39 10.65
C LEU A 83 2.04 1.81 9.72
N PRO A 84 2.11 3.09 9.32
CA PRO A 84 3.23 3.61 8.57
C PRO A 84 4.52 3.40 9.36
N LYS A 85 5.55 2.89 8.70
CA LYS A 85 6.84 2.59 9.32
C LYS A 85 7.94 2.83 8.31
N GLU A 86 9.06 3.33 8.77
CA GLU A 86 10.28 3.41 8.00
C GLU A 86 11.41 2.84 8.83
N GLU A 87 12.17 1.93 8.22
CA GLU A 87 13.32 1.29 8.83
C GLU A 87 14.49 1.38 7.85
N LYS A 88 15.63 1.84 8.34
CA LYS A 88 16.83 2.01 7.52
C LYS A 88 18.05 1.59 8.32
N THR A 89 18.77 0.62 7.79
CA THR A 89 20.09 0.21 8.25
C THR A 89 21.13 0.53 7.17
N LEU A 90 22.39 0.17 7.41
CA LEU A 90 23.48 0.37 6.45
C LEU A 90 23.23 -0.37 5.12
N TRP A 91 22.54 -1.52 5.18
CA TRP A 91 22.36 -2.42 4.04
C TRP A 91 20.90 -2.63 3.65
N LEU A 92 19.93 -2.26 4.50
CA LEU A 92 18.50 -2.50 4.28
C LEU A 92 17.71 -1.20 4.43
N LYS A 93 16.71 -1.01 3.57
CA LYS A 93 15.67 0.02 3.72
C LYS A 93 14.32 -0.63 3.55
N ALA A 94 13.42 -0.39 4.49
CA ALA A 94 12.02 -0.79 4.39
C ALA A 94 11.14 0.41 4.71
N SER A 95 10.06 0.60 3.96
CA SER A 95 9.07 1.63 4.24
C SER A 95 7.68 1.13 3.95
N THR A 96 6.71 1.56 4.75
CA THR A 96 5.29 1.28 4.59
C THR A 96 4.53 2.60 4.66
N SER A 97 3.75 2.90 3.62
CA SER A 97 2.93 4.10 3.51
C SER A 97 1.48 3.73 3.21
N CYS A 98 0.54 4.58 3.61
CA CYS A 98 -0.89 4.33 3.39
C CYS A 98 -1.69 5.57 3.05
N CYS A 99 -2.83 5.34 2.41
CA CYS A 99 -3.78 6.35 1.98
C CYS A 99 -5.21 5.76 1.93
N HIS A 100 -6.24 6.60 1.81
CA HIS A 100 -7.65 6.23 2.04
C HIS A 100 -8.59 6.55 0.86
N THR A 101 -8.04 6.89 -0.30
CA THR A 101 -8.81 7.22 -1.52
C THR A 101 -8.51 6.22 -2.62
N ASP A 102 -9.37 6.10 -3.61
CA ASP A 102 -9.17 5.13 -4.69
C ASP A 102 -7.85 5.34 -5.44
N LEU A 103 -7.15 4.23 -5.69
CA LEU A 103 -5.93 4.12 -6.51
C LEU A 103 -4.80 5.07 -6.07
N CYS A 104 -4.74 5.41 -4.78
CA CYS A 104 -3.80 6.38 -4.24
C CYS A 104 -2.39 5.84 -3.99
N ASN A 105 -2.21 4.50 -3.99
CA ASN A 105 -1.05 3.84 -3.39
C ASN A 105 0.03 3.38 -4.37
#